data_AF-A0A519KJR8-F1
#
_entry.id   AF-A0A519KJR8-F1
#
_cell.length_a   1.000
_cell.length_b   1.000
_cell.length_c   1.000
_cell.angle_alpha   90.00
_cell.angle_beta   90.00
_cell.angle_gamma   90.00
#
_symmetry.space_group_name_H-M   'P 1'
#
loop_
_entity.id
_entity.type
_entity.pdbx_description
1 polymer ?
#
loop_
_entity_poly.entity_id
_entity_poly.type
_entity_poly.pdbx_seq_one_letter_code
_entity_poly.pdbx_strand_id
1 'polypeptide(L)'
;GSNVGENGMEYEVRRANILEVNPDGSGEKIFAAGLRNPVGMSWNPATGELWTVVNERDELGDELVPDYLTSVKKDAFYGWPYAYFGKNEDPRRKGEKPDLVAKTIVPDVPLGAHTASLGLTFYTGQQFPEKYKNGAFIGQHGSWNRSSLVGYQVAFVPFKNGKAAGSFEPFLTGFIADKEKGDVYGRPVGVLQISDGSLLVADDVSGIVWRVSQNKNK
;
A
#
# COMPACT_ATOMS: atom_id res chain seq x y z
N GLY A 1 6.32 15.23 0.32
CA GLY A 1 7.09 14.28 -0.51
C GLY A 1 7.18 14.82 -1.91
N SER A 2 8.15 14.38 -2.69
CA SER A 2 8.18 14.67 -4.13
C SER A 2 7.39 13.61 -4.90
N ASN A 3 6.90 13.97 -6.07
CA ASN A 3 6.23 13.02 -6.93
C ASN A 3 7.23 12.07 -7.61
N VAL A 4 8.26 12.65 -8.22
CA VAL A 4 9.28 12.01 -9.05
C VAL A 4 10.66 12.65 -8.81
N GLY A 5 10.92 13.15 -7.59
CA GLY A 5 12.18 13.80 -7.22
C GLY A 5 12.41 15.15 -7.90
N GLU A 6 11.33 15.82 -8.32
CA GLU A 6 11.33 17.03 -9.16
C GLU A 6 12.11 18.22 -8.57
N ASN A 7 12.36 18.22 -7.26
CA ASN A 7 13.14 19.26 -6.59
C ASN A 7 14.65 18.97 -6.55
N GLY A 8 15.11 17.82 -7.06
CA GLY A 8 16.51 17.38 -7.02
C GLY A 8 16.74 16.20 -6.08
N MET A 9 17.59 15.26 -6.49
CA MET A 9 17.86 14.01 -5.74
C MET A 9 18.66 14.24 -4.45
N GLU A 10 19.38 15.34 -4.36
CA GLU A 10 20.06 15.81 -3.16
C GLU A 10 19.09 16.08 -2.00
N TYR A 11 17.81 16.35 -2.30
CA TYR A 11 16.80 16.48 -1.26
C TYR A 11 16.23 15.12 -0.86
N GLU A 12 16.34 14.09 -1.69
CA GLU A 12 15.73 12.76 -1.49
C GLU A 12 16.53 11.80 -0.58
N VAL A 13 17.64 12.29 -0.01
CA VAL A 13 17.92 12.27 1.43
C VAL A 13 17.11 11.32 2.34
N ARG A 14 17.37 9.99 2.39
CA ARG A 14 16.64 9.03 3.26
C ARG A 14 15.12 8.93 2.94
N ARG A 15 14.68 9.40 1.79
CA ARG A 15 13.28 9.34 1.33
C ARG A 15 13.06 8.18 0.37
N ALA A 16 11.79 7.83 0.19
CA ALA A 16 11.37 6.70 -0.64
C ALA A 16 12.05 5.36 -0.29
N ASN A 17 12.25 5.15 1.02
CA ASN A 17 12.91 3.99 1.60
C ASN A 17 12.07 3.42 2.74
N ILE A 18 12.34 2.15 3.07
CA ILE A 18 12.12 1.61 4.41
C ILE A 18 13.47 1.63 5.12
N LEU A 19 13.52 2.27 6.29
CA LEU A 19 14.71 2.31 7.14
C LEU A 19 14.59 1.29 8.26
N GLU A 20 15.69 0.63 8.60
CA GLU A 20 15.81 -0.18 9.81
C GLU A 20 16.72 0.56 10.79
N VAL A 21 16.28 0.70 12.04
CA VAL A 21 16.99 1.42 13.10
C VAL A 21 16.82 0.64 14.40
N ASN A 22 17.87 0.57 15.22
CA ASN A 22 17.76 -0.01 16.56
C ASN A 22 16.82 0.83 17.43
N PRO A 23 16.14 0.26 18.44
CA PRO A 23 15.27 1.01 19.34
C PRO A 23 15.97 2.17 20.10
N ASP A 24 17.29 2.08 20.27
CA ASP A 24 18.12 3.14 20.86
C ASP A 24 18.52 4.25 19.88
N GLY A 25 18.07 4.16 18.62
CA GLY A 25 18.37 5.12 17.54
C GLY A 25 19.67 4.85 16.78
N SER A 26 20.45 3.84 17.17
CA SER A 26 21.70 3.50 16.49
C SER A 26 21.47 2.58 15.27
N GLY A 27 22.53 2.38 14.48
CA GLY A 27 22.55 1.33 13.45
C GLY A 27 21.61 1.57 12.26
N GLU A 28 21.21 2.81 12.00
CA GLU A 28 20.35 3.14 10.86
C GLU A 28 20.94 2.60 9.56
N LYS A 29 20.10 1.90 8.79
CA LYS A 29 20.39 1.50 7.42
C LYS A 29 19.14 1.58 6.55
N ILE A 30 19.35 1.75 5.25
CA ILE A 30 18.30 1.57 4.26
C ILE A 30 18.05 0.07 4.14
N PHE A 31 16.88 -0.39 4.56
CA PHE A 31 16.47 -1.78 4.43
C PHE A 31 16.03 -2.09 2.99
N ALA A 32 15.27 -1.18 2.36
CA ALA A 32 14.88 -1.24 0.96
C ALA A 32 14.66 0.18 0.42
N ALA A 33 14.89 0.37 -0.88
CA ALA A 33 14.85 1.67 -1.54
C ALA A 33 13.97 1.69 -2.80
N GLY A 34 13.70 2.88 -3.32
CA GLY A 34 12.90 3.06 -4.53
C GLY A 34 11.41 2.76 -4.34
N LEU A 35 10.94 2.84 -3.09
CA LEU A 35 9.54 2.73 -2.71
C LEU A 35 9.02 4.15 -2.50
N ARG A 36 8.26 4.75 -3.43
CA ARG A 36 7.91 6.19 -3.37
C ARG A 36 7.38 6.63 -2.00
N ASN A 37 6.37 5.91 -1.49
CA ASN A 37 5.74 6.20 -0.20
C ASN A 37 5.21 4.90 0.46
N PRO A 38 6.07 4.11 1.12
CA PRO A 38 5.72 2.85 1.78
C PRO A 38 5.07 3.13 3.14
N VAL A 39 3.77 3.41 3.15
CA VAL A 39 3.06 3.89 4.35
C VAL A 39 2.73 2.76 5.32
N GLY A 40 1.99 1.76 4.84
CA GLY A 40 1.52 0.66 5.66
C GLY A 40 2.48 -0.52 5.58
N MET A 41 2.93 -1.01 6.74
CA MET A 41 3.82 -2.16 6.85
C MET A 41 3.25 -3.21 7.80
N SER A 42 3.44 -4.48 7.46
CA SER A 42 3.05 -5.60 8.33
C SER A 42 3.93 -6.81 8.07
N TRP A 43 4.03 -7.69 9.07
CA TRP A 43 4.78 -8.93 8.99
C TRP A 43 3.86 -10.06 8.57
N ASN A 44 4.21 -10.76 7.50
CA ASN A 44 3.48 -11.94 7.06
C ASN A 44 3.57 -13.03 8.15
N PRO A 45 2.44 -13.49 8.72
CA PRO A 45 2.46 -14.38 9.87
C PRO A 45 2.93 -15.80 9.52
N ALA A 46 2.93 -16.18 8.24
CA ALA A 46 3.38 -17.49 7.80
C ALA A 46 4.88 -17.55 7.49
N THR A 47 5.47 -16.45 7.02
CA THR A 47 6.87 -16.42 6.56
C THR A 47 7.79 -15.54 7.40
N GLY A 48 7.23 -14.61 8.19
CA GLY A 48 7.99 -13.59 8.90
C GLY A 48 8.58 -12.51 7.99
N GLU A 49 8.22 -12.48 6.71
CA GLU A 49 8.69 -11.45 5.78
C GLU A 49 7.97 -10.12 6.03
N LEU A 50 8.70 -9.01 5.86
CA LEU A 50 8.11 -7.67 5.86
C LEU A 50 7.33 -7.49 4.55
N TRP A 51 6.12 -6.95 4.65
CA TRP A 51 5.33 -6.51 3.52
C TRP A 51 4.95 -5.05 3.68
N THR A 52 4.80 -4.35 2.56
CA THR A 52 4.40 -2.94 2.55
C THR A 52 3.37 -2.66 1.45
N VAL A 53 2.51 -1.68 1.69
CA VAL A 53 1.75 -1.00 0.63
C VAL A 53 2.43 0.31 0.27
N VAL A 54 2.45 0.66 -1.02
CA VAL A 54 3.14 1.85 -1.55
C VAL A 54 2.18 2.67 -2.39
N ASN A 55 2.19 3.99 -2.16
CA ASN A 55 1.49 4.96 -3.00
C ASN A 55 2.42 5.38 -4.14
N GLU A 56 2.02 5.13 -5.38
CA GLU A 56 2.82 5.38 -6.57
C GLU A 56 2.66 6.79 -7.13
N ARG A 57 3.41 7.11 -8.19
CA ARG A 57 3.49 8.47 -8.74
C ARG A 57 2.17 8.95 -9.32
N ASP A 58 2.02 10.26 -9.22
CA ASP A 58 0.97 11.08 -9.79
C ASP A 58 1.31 11.52 -11.23
N GLU A 59 0.29 11.98 -11.97
CA GLU A 59 0.41 12.69 -13.25
C GLU A 59 0.93 11.85 -14.44
N LEU A 60 0.68 10.54 -14.42
CA LEU A 60 0.90 9.63 -15.56
C LEU A 60 -0.43 9.15 -16.19
N GLY A 61 -1.52 9.83 -15.86
CA GLY A 61 -2.87 9.52 -16.30
C GLY A 61 -3.64 8.66 -15.30
N ASP A 62 -4.87 8.31 -15.69
CA ASP A 62 -5.83 7.67 -14.78
C ASP A 62 -5.47 6.23 -14.39
N GLU A 63 -4.77 5.51 -15.28
CA GLU A 63 -4.50 4.07 -15.12
C GLU A 63 -3.05 3.77 -14.73
N LEU A 64 -2.21 4.80 -14.61
CA LEU A 64 -0.81 4.66 -14.24
C LEU A 64 -0.45 5.68 -13.15
N VAL A 65 0.33 5.31 -12.13
CA VAL A 65 0.95 4.00 -11.89
C VAL A 65 0.16 3.27 -10.80
N PRO A 66 -0.02 1.94 -10.85
CA PRO A 66 -0.70 1.23 -9.78
C PRO A 66 0.05 1.38 -8.45
N ASP A 67 -0.68 1.77 -7.40
CA ASP A 67 -0.27 1.44 -6.03
C ASP A 67 -0.08 -0.07 -5.92
N TYR A 68 0.71 -0.53 -4.95
CA TYR A 68 1.00 -1.95 -4.84
C TYR A 68 1.20 -2.44 -3.41
N LEU A 69 0.95 -3.74 -3.22
CA LEU A 69 1.38 -4.53 -2.07
C LEU A 69 2.58 -5.39 -2.52
N THR A 70 3.64 -5.44 -1.73
CA THR A 70 4.81 -6.29 -2.03
C THR A 70 5.55 -6.75 -0.78
N SER A 71 6.17 -7.92 -0.89
CA SER A 71 7.21 -8.38 0.02
C SER A 71 8.45 -7.48 -0.09
N VAL A 72 8.95 -7.01 1.05
CA VAL A 72 10.10 -6.12 1.12
C VAL A 72 11.37 -6.94 1.24
N LYS A 73 12.23 -6.85 0.23
CA LYS A 73 13.50 -7.56 0.18
C LYS A 73 14.61 -6.63 0.65
N LYS A 74 15.46 -7.15 1.54
CA LYS A 74 16.63 -6.43 2.01
C LYS A 74 17.53 -6.02 0.83
N ASP A 75 18.01 -4.78 0.87
CA ASP A 75 18.91 -4.16 -0.12
C ASP A 75 18.31 -4.06 -1.54
N ALA A 76 17.00 -4.26 -1.70
CA ALA A 76 16.33 -4.20 -2.99
C ALA A 76 15.91 -2.78 -3.40
N PHE A 77 15.71 -2.61 -4.71
CA PHE A 77 15.25 -1.37 -5.32
C PHE A 77 13.93 -1.58 -6.08
N TYR A 78 12.92 -0.77 -5.77
CA TYR A 78 11.56 -0.89 -6.31
C TYR A 78 11.22 0.17 -7.38
N GLY A 79 12.25 0.91 -7.82
CA GLY A 79 12.21 1.67 -9.06
C GLY A 79 12.15 3.18 -8.89
N TRP A 80 11.54 3.70 -7.82
CA TRP A 80 11.41 5.15 -7.66
C TRP A 80 12.78 5.87 -7.54
N PRO A 81 13.00 7.01 -8.23
CA PRO A 81 12.06 7.70 -9.13
C PRO A 81 12.16 7.26 -10.60
N TYR A 82 13.15 6.46 -10.98
CA TYR A 82 13.54 6.19 -12.37
C TYR A 82 12.65 5.22 -13.14
N ALA A 83 12.05 4.23 -12.46
CA ALA A 83 11.22 3.20 -13.09
C ALA A 83 10.02 2.80 -12.22
N TYR A 84 8.91 2.42 -12.84
CA TYR A 84 7.71 2.01 -12.12
C TYR A 84 7.30 0.58 -12.45
N PHE A 85 6.78 -0.11 -11.43
CA PHE A 85 6.20 -1.46 -11.55
C PHE A 85 7.08 -2.43 -12.37
N GLY A 86 8.38 -2.48 -12.05
CA GLY A 86 9.40 -3.14 -12.87
C GLY A 86 10.27 -2.15 -13.63
N LYS A 87 10.84 -2.60 -14.75
CA LYS A 87 11.83 -1.83 -15.52
C LYS A 87 11.20 -0.80 -16.47
N ASN A 88 9.95 -0.41 -16.24
CA ASN A 88 9.29 0.61 -17.07
C ASN A 88 9.84 1.97 -16.67
N GLU A 89 10.66 2.58 -17.52
CA GLU A 89 11.21 3.91 -17.24
C GLU A 89 10.08 4.93 -17.06
N ASP A 90 10.22 5.77 -16.03
CA ASP A 90 9.36 6.95 -15.89
C ASP A 90 9.71 7.91 -17.04
N PRO A 91 8.76 8.31 -17.90
CA PRO A 91 9.05 9.13 -19.08
C PRO A 91 9.64 10.50 -18.71
N ARG A 92 9.41 10.99 -17.49
CA ARG A 92 9.97 12.26 -16.98
C ARG A 92 11.43 12.13 -16.55
N ARG A 93 11.96 10.90 -16.45
CA ARG A 93 13.33 10.54 -16.03
C ARG A 93 14.03 9.65 -17.06
N LYS A 94 13.56 9.67 -18.31
CA LYS A 94 14.00 8.75 -19.36
C LYS A 94 15.52 8.82 -19.57
N GLY A 95 16.18 7.65 -19.57
CA GLY A 95 17.63 7.51 -19.73
C GLY A 95 18.46 7.79 -18.48
N GLU A 96 17.85 8.23 -17.37
CA GLU A 96 18.55 8.40 -16.10
C GLU A 96 18.74 7.05 -15.39
N LYS A 97 19.93 6.84 -14.80
CA LYS A 97 20.26 5.66 -13.96
C LYS A 97 19.83 4.31 -14.57
N PRO A 98 20.28 3.98 -15.80
CA PRO A 98 19.91 2.73 -16.46
C PRO A 98 20.28 1.47 -15.64
N ASP A 99 21.30 1.56 -14.79
CA ASP A 99 21.68 0.51 -13.85
C ASP A 99 20.62 0.27 -12.75
N LEU A 100 20.00 1.33 -12.23
CA LEU A 100 18.91 1.23 -11.24
C LEU A 100 17.60 0.78 -11.89
N VAL A 101 17.29 1.29 -13.08
CA VAL A 101 16.16 0.81 -13.89
C VAL A 101 16.30 -0.71 -14.11
N ALA A 102 17.48 -1.17 -14.51
CA ALA A 102 17.75 -2.60 -14.76
C ALA A 102 17.63 -3.48 -13.49
N LYS A 103 17.91 -2.92 -12.31
CA LYS A 103 17.80 -3.59 -11.00
C LYS A 103 16.39 -3.57 -10.39
N THR A 104 15.48 -2.78 -10.96
CA THR A 104 14.15 -2.58 -10.39
C THR A 104 13.36 -3.90 -10.33
N ILE A 105 12.82 -4.20 -9.15
CA ILE A 105 11.98 -5.38 -8.91
C ILE A 105 10.52 -5.03 -9.23
N VAL A 106 9.81 -5.99 -9.84
CA VAL A 106 8.37 -5.90 -10.05
C VAL A 106 7.66 -6.19 -8.71
N PRO A 107 6.80 -5.28 -8.21
CA PRO A 107 5.98 -5.54 -7.02
C PRO A 107 5.02 -6.73 -7.18
N ASP A 108 4.61 -7.33 -6.06
CA ASP A 108 3.85 -8.59 -6.08
C ASP A 108 2.39 -8.44 -6.51
N VAL A 109 1.69 -7.40 -6.03
CA VAL A 109 0.24 -7.23 -6.27
C VAL A 109 -0.07 -5.78 -6.64
N PRO A 110 -0.60 -5.51 -7.85
CA PRO A 110 -1.13 -4.19 -8.17
C PRO A 110 -2.46 -3.97 -7.42
N LEU A 111 -2.58 -2.81 -6.78
CA LEU A 111 -3.75 -2.39 -6.01
C LEU A 111 -4.61 -1.35 -6.75
N GLY A 112 -4.24 -1.01 -7.98
CA GLY A 112 -4.88 0.01 -8.80
C GLY A 112 -4.23 1.39 -8.65
N ALA A 113 -4.24 2.17 -9.73
CA ALA A 113 -3.68 3.51 -9.74
C ALA A 113 -4.52 4.44 -8.85
N HIS A 114 -3.84 5.31 -8.09
CA HIS A 114 -4.45 6.37 -7.29
C HIS A 114 -5.35 5.87 -6.14
N THR A 115 -5.26 4.59 -5.74
CA THR A 115 -6.12 4.07 -4.64
C THR A 115 -5.74 4.59 -3.26
N ALA A 116 -4.53 5.12 -3.13
CA ALA A 116 -3.95 5.66 -1.91
C ALA A 116 -3.95 4.62 -0.78
N SER A 117 -3.20 3.53 -0.96
CA SER A 117 -3.12 2.43 0.00
C SER A 117 -2.26 2.78 1.22
N LEU A 118 -2.86 2.91 2.41
CA LEU A 118 -2.19 3.46 3.61
C LEU A 118 -2.03 2.46 4.76
N GLY A 119 -3.06 1.68 5.07
CA GLY A 119 -3.03 0.68 6.15
C GLY A 119 -2.74 -0.72 5.61
N LEU A 120 -2.05 -1.55 6.40
CA LEU A 120 -1.79 -2.96 6.08
C LEU A 120 -1.82 -3.81 7.35
N THR A 121 -2.67 -4.84 7.37
CA THR A 121 -2.70 -5.84 8.44
C THR A 121 -2.93 -7.23 7.86
N PHE A 122 -2.10 -8.20 8.26
CA PHE A 122 -2.42 -9.62 8.04
C PHE A 122 -3.41 -10.13 9.09
N TYR A 123 -4.42 -10.86 8.63
CA TYR A 123 -5.47 -11.38 9.50
C TYR A 123 -5.13 -12.77 10.03
N THR A 124 -5.14 -12.92 11.35
CA THR A 124 -4.91 -14.20 12.06
C THR A 124 -6.08 -14.60 12.94
N GLY A 125 -7.11 -13.75 13.04
CA GLY A 125 -8.31 -13.99 13.82
C GLY A 125 -9.18 -15.12 13.26
N GLN A 126 -10.19 -15.48 14.06
CA GLN A 126 -11.18 -16.52 13.70
C GLN A 126 -12.60 -15.95 13.59
N GLN A 127 -12.75 -14.62 13.63
CA GLN A 127 -14.06 -13.98 13.62
C GLN A 127 -14.64 -13.88 12.21
N PHE A 128 -13.80 -13.82 11.18
CA PHE A 128 -14.22 -13.83 9.79
C PHE A 128 -14.07 -15.21 9.14
N PRO A 129 -14.76 -15.48 8.02
CA PRO A 129 -14.61 -16.73 7.28
C PRO A 129 -13.16 -17.10 6.96
N GLU A 130 -12.87 -18.41 6.91
CA GLU A 130 -11.51 -18.96 6.73
C GLU A 130 -10.79 -18.39 5.50
N LYS A 131 -11.52 -17.98 4.45
CA LYS A 131 -10.91 -17.35 3.25
C LYS A 131 -10.09 -16.08 3.56
N TYR A 132 -10.39 -15.39 4.66
CA TYR A 132 -9.68 -14.17 5.05
C TYR A 132 -8.41 -14.45 5.85
N LYS A 133 -8.27 -15.67 6.39
CA LYS A 133 -7.18 -16.01 7.29
C LYS A 133 -5.85 -16.02 6.55
N ASN A 134 -4.84 -15.46 7.21
CA ASN A 134 -3.49 -15.20 6.71
C ASN A 134 -3.43 -14.30 5.47
N GLY A 135 -4.54 -13.73 5.01
CA GLY A 135 -4.55 -12.71 3.96
C GLY A 135 -4.38 -11.31 4.52
N ALA A 136 -4.22 -10.34 3.63
CA ALA A 136 -3.92 -8.96 3.98
C ALA A 136 -5.14 -8.06 3.79
N PHE A 137 -5.50 -7.30 4.82
CA PHE A 137 -6.44 -6.19 4.73
C PHE A 137 -5.70 -4.87 4.54
N ILE A 138 -6.19 -4.05 3.61
CA ILE A 138 -5.55 -2.82 3.18
C ILE A 138 -6.56 -1.68 3.22
N GLY A 139 -6.24 -0.61 3.96
CA GLY A 139 -7.03 0.62 3.90
C GLY A 139 -6.66 1.44 2.67
N GLN A 140 -7.62 1.67 1.78
CA GLN A 140 -7.47 2.50 0.59
C GLN A 140 -8.19 3.83 0.80
N HIS A 141 -7.41 4.89 0.95
CA HIS A 141 -7.86 6.24 1.27
C HIS A 141 -8.61 6.91 0.13
N GLY A 142 -8.34 6.47 -1.09
CA GLY A 142 -9.03 6.91 -2.29
C GLY A 142 -8.35 8.04 -3.05
N SER A 143 -8.67 8.10 -4.34
CA SER A 143 -8.01 8.94 -5.34
C SER A 143 -8.35 10.41 -5.25
N TRP A 144 -7.37 11.28 -5.46
CA TRP A 144 -7.60 12.70 -5.79
C TRP A 144 -7.16 13.05 -7.22
N ASN A 145 -6.21 12.30 -7.78
CA ASN A 145 -5.55 12.59 -9.06
C ASN A 145 -6.05 11.70 -10.22
N ARG A 146 -7.37 11.65 -10.41
CA ARG A 146 -8.01 10.81 -11.42
C ARG A 146 -9.36 11.40 -11.83
N SER A 147 -9.81 11.12 -13.06
CA SER A 147 -11.13 11.58 -13.52
C SER A 147 -12.34 10.88 -12.86
N SER A 148 -12.13 9.76 -12.18
CA SER A 148 -13.18 8.99 -11.51
C SER A 148 -12.67 8.42 -10.19
N LEU A 149 -13.50 8.49 -9.15
CA LEU A 149 -13.14 7.98 -7.83
C LEU A 149 -12.84 6.47 -7.85
N VAL A 150 -11.71 6.10 -7.24
CA VAL A 150 -11.26 4.72 -6.98
C VAL A 150 -10.66 4.63 -5.57
N GLY A 151 -10.58 3.42 -5.00
CA GLY A 151 -10.21 3.22 -3.60
C GLY A 151 -11.41 3.41 -2.68
N TYR A 152 -11.29 4.22 -1.62
CA TYR A 152 -12.35 4.49 -0.63
C TYR A 152 -12.96 3.20 -0.05
N GLN A 153 -12.10 2.28 0.37
CA GLN A 153 -12.52 0.96 0.84
C GLN A 153 -11.46 0.32 1.74
N VAL A 154 -11.84 -0.76 2.42
CA VAL A 154 -10.88 -1.78 2.83
C VAL A 154 -10.86 -2.86 1.75
N ALA A 155 -9.69 -3.10 1.18
CA ALA A 155 -9.43 -4.19 0.25
C ALA A 155 -8.85 -5.40 0.98
N PHE A 156 -9.08 -6.60 0.45
CA PHE A 156 -8.51 -7.84 0.95
C PHE A 156 -7.69 -8.53 -0.15
N VAL A 157 -6.46 -8.93 0.14
CA VAL A 157 -5.63 -9.76 -0.76
C VAL A 157 -5.52 -11.16 -0.17
N PRO A 158 -5.94 -12.22 -0.89
CA PRO A 158 -5.82 -13.59 -0.42
C PRO A 158 -4.37 -14.05 -0.44
N PHE A 159 -3.99 -14.87 0.54
CA PHE A 159 -2.68 -15.50 0.62
C PHE A 159 -2.81 -17.01 0.71
N LYS A 160 -1.86 -17.73 0.11
CA LYS A 160 -1.74 -19.18 0.18
C LYS A 160 -0.27 -19.56 0.32
N ASN A 161 0.04 -20.40 1.30
CA ASN A 161 1.41 -20.84 1.59
C ASN A 161 2.41 -19.67 1.72
N GLY A 162 2.00 -18.60 2.41
CA GLY A 162 2.83 -17.41 2.64
C GLY A 162 2.97 -16.46 1.46
N LYS A 163 2.34 -16.72 0.30
CA LYS A 163 2.41 -15.87 -0.89
C LYS A 163 1.04 -15.29 -1.24
N ALA A 164 1.03 -14.09 -1.83
CA ALA A 164 -0.18 -13.53 -2.42
C ALA A 164 -0.73 -14.49 -3.48
N ALA A 165 -2.03 -14.75 -3.45
CA ALA A 165 -2.69 -15.80 -4.23
C ALA A 165 -3.69 -15.25 -5.26
N GLY A 166 -3.72 -13.94 -5.48
CA GLY A 166 -4.59 -13.30 -6.47
C GLY A 166 -4.64 -11.78 -6.32
N SER A 167 -5.48 -11.16 -7.14
CA SER A 167 -5.83 -9.75 -7.02
C SER A 167 -6.60 -9.47 -5.73
N PHE A 168 -6.66 -8.20 -5.34
CA PHE A 168 -7.48 -7.80 -4.20
C PHE A 168 -8.99 -7.91 -4.52
N GLU A 169 -9.79 -8.13 -3.47
CA GLU A 169 -11.25 -8.05 -3.49
C GLU A 169 -11.75 -6.97 -2.50
N PRO A 170 -12.88 -6.30 -2.78
CA PRO A 170 -13.48 -5.38 -1.82
C PRO A 170 -13.94 -6.11 -0.55
N PHE A 171 -13.67 -5.52 0.62
CA PHE A 171 -14.11 -6.06 1.92
C PHE A 171 -15.07 -5.11 2.66
N LEU A 172 -14.68 -3.84 2.84
CA LEU A 172 -15.54 -2.80 3.42
C LEU A 172 -15.66 -1.66 2.41
N THR A 173 -16.86 -1.45 1.90
CA THR A 173 -17.18 -0.44 0.87
C THR A 173 -18.35 0.43 1.32
N GLY A 174 -18.81 1.34 0.46
CA GLY A 174 -19.92 2.25 0.74
C GLY A 174 -19.49 3.63 1.24
N PHE A 175 -18.20 3.97 1.11
CA PHE A 175 -17.67 5.28 1.48
C PHE A 175 -17.88 6.36 0.42
N ILE A 176 -18.19 5.99 -0.84
CA ILE A 176 -18.50 6.96 -1.89
C ILE A 176 -19.99 7.27 -1.84
N ALA A 177 -20.33 8.54 -1.62
CA ALA A 177 -21.70 9.01 -1.51
C ALA A 177 -22.28 9.36 -2.89
N ASP A 178 -21.52 10.12 -3.69
CA ASP A 178 -21.87 10.52 -5.04
C ASP A 178 -20.60 10.57 -5.89
N LYS A 179 -20.47 9.61 -6.80
CA LYS A 179 -19.28 9.49 -7.64
C LYS A 179 -19.16 10.64 -8.65
N GLU A 180 -20.28 11.18 -9.13
CA GLU A 180 -20.28 12.25 -10.13
C GLU A 180 -19.89 13.59 -9.51
N LYS A 181 -20.30 13.84 -8.27
CA LYS A 181 -19.92 15.05 -7.53
C LYS A 181 -18.56 14.95 -6.82
N GLY A 182 -18.04 13.74 -6.66
CA GLY A 182 -16.82 13.51 -5.89
C GLY A 182 -17.07 13.46 -4.37
N ASP A 183 -18.32 13.29 -3.94
CA ASP A 183 -18.69 13.30 -2.51
C ASP A 183 -18.43 11.93 -1.87
N VAL A 184 -17.83 11.96 -0.68
CA VAL A 184 -17.47 10.77 0.09
C VAL A 184 -17.89 10.92 1.56
N TYR A 185 -18.33 9.82 2.16
CA TYR A 185 -18.65 9.74 3.59
C TYR A 185 -17.41 9.56 4.47
N GLY A 186 -16.32 9.05 3.90
CA GLY A 186 -15.14 8.68 4.67
C GLY A 186 -13.99 8.17 3.82
N ARG A 187 -12.80 8.08 4.41
CA ARG A 187 -11.57 7.64 3.73
C ARG A 187 -10.79 6.67 4.63
N PRO A 188 -10.85 5.35 4.36
CA PRO A 188 -10.13 4.36 5.14
C PRO A 188 -8.61 4.58 5.14
N VAL A 189 -7.99 4.59 6.32
CA VAL A 189 -6.53 4.72 6.51
C VAL A 189 -5.97 3.46 7.17
N GLY A 190 -5.90 3.44 8.50
CA GLY A 190 -5.34 2.34 9.28
C GLY A 190 -6.35 1.22 9.42
N VAL A 191 -5.87 -0.02 9.30
CA VAL A 191 -6.65 -1.23 9.56
C VAL A 191 -5.91 -2.06 10.59
N LEU A 192 -6.58 -2.46 11.66
CA LEU A 192 -5.99 -3.20 12.77
C LEU A 192 -6.90 -4.33 13.22
N GLN A 193 -6.35 -5.54 13.38
CA GLN A 193 -7.05 -6.62 14.07
C GLN A 193 -6.95 -6.42 15.58
N ILE A 194 -8.08 -6.51 16.29
CA ILE A 194 -8.12 -6.53 17.75
C ILE A 194 -8.30 -7.94 18.30
N SER A 195 -8.17 -8.10 19.63
CA SER A 195 -8.05 -9.39 20.31
C SER A 195 -9.22 -10.35 20.08
N ASP A 196 -10.42 -9.85 19.82
CA ASP A 196 -11.60 -10.67 19.54
C ASP A 196 -11.70 -11.13 18.07
N GLY A 197 -10.73 -10.75 17.23
CA GLY A 197 -10.66 -11.04 15.81
C GLY A 197 -11.47 -10.10 14.91
N SER A 198 -12.08 -9.03 15.43
CA SER A 198 -12.67 -7.96 14.61
C SER A 198 -11.59 -7.01 14.08
N LEU A 199 -11.94 -6.21 13.08
CA LEU A 199 -11.08 -5.15 12.57
C LEU A 199 -11.56 -3.78 13.04
N LEU A 200 -10.61 -2.93 13.43
CA LEU A 200 -10.79 -1.49 13.49
C LEU A 200 -10.30 -0.87 12.19
N VAL A 201 -11.08 0.06 11.65
CA VAL A 201 -10.75 0.83 10.44
C VAL A 201 -10.86 2.30 10.78
N ALA A 202 -9.74 3.01 10.70
CA ALA A 202 -9.70 4.45 10.91
C ALA A 202 -10.12 5.20 9.65
N ASP A 203 -10.91 6.24 9.83
CA ASP A 203 -11.32 7.19 8.80
C ASP A 203 -10.96 8.60 9.28
N ASP A 204 -9.91 9.16 8.68
CA ASP A 204 -9.30 10.41 9.14
C ASP A 204 -10.10 11.66 8.75
N VAL A 205 -10.86 11.60 7.65
CA VAL A 205 -11.68 12.73 7.19
C VAL A 205 -12.95 12.88 8.03
N SER A 206 -13.61 11.79 8.41
CA SER A 206 -14.81 11.86 9.23
C SER A 206 -14.52 11.81 10.74
N GLY A 207 -13.29 11.46 11.14
CA GLY A 207 -12.91 11.30 12.55
C GLY A 207 -13.54 10.06 13.21
N ILE A 208 -13.90 9.05 12.42
CA ILE A 208 -14.57 7.83 12.88
C ILE A 208 -13.58 6.65 12.92
N VAL A 209 -13.75 5.79 13.92
CA VAL A 209 -13.15 4.44 13.92
C VAL A 209 -14.28 3.42 13.80
N TRP A 210 -14.32 2.72 12.68
CA TRP A 210 -15.29 1.66 12.41
C TRP A 210 -14.81 0.35 13.02
N ARG A 211 -15.70 -0.40 13.67
CA ARG A 211 -15.44 -1.80 14.06
C ARG A 211 -16.22 -2.74 13.13
N VAL A 212 -15.48 -3.51 12.34
CA VAL A 212 -16.05 -4.52 11.45
C VAL A 212 -15.99 -5.87 12.14
N SER A 213 -17.15 -6.46 12.38
CA SER A 213 -17.27 -7.76 13.04
C SER A 213 -18.30 -8.65 12.35
N GLN A 214 -18.08 -9.96 12.37
CA GLN A 214 -19.11 -10.90 11.92
C GLN A 214 -20.12 -11.11 13.05
N ASN A 215 -21.37 -10.76 12.78
CA ASN A 215 -22.46 -11.15 13.67
C ASN A 215 -22.67 -12.66 13.56
N LYS A 216 -22.42 -13.39 14.66
CA LYS A 216 -22.66 -14.85 14.76
C LYS A 216 -24.14 -15.25 14.72
N ASN A 217 -25.04 -14.27 14.64
CA ASN A 217 -26.48 -14.47 14.58
C ASN A 217 -26.98 -14.31 13.13
N LYS A 218 -26.68 -15.31 12.29
CA LYS A 218 -27.43 -15.70 11.08
C LYS A 218 -26.85 -16.98 10.52
#